data_AF-K2PGV7-F1
#
_entry.id   AF-K2PGV7-F1
#
_cell.length_a   1.000
_cell.length_b   1.000
_cell.length_c   1.000
_cell.angle_alpha   90.00
_cell.angle_beta   90.00
_cell.angle_gamma   90.00
#
_symmetry.space_group_name_H-M   'P 1'
#
loop_
_entity.id
_entity.type
_entity.pdbx_description
1 polymer ?
#
loop_
_entity_poly.entity_id
_entity_poly.type
_entity_poly.pdbx_seq_one_letter_code
_entity_poly.pdbx_strand_id
1 'polypeptide(L)'
;MKYKTAVEYKLLKQVISLGIFFVWWILFGIAFPIIGIWFSGSETGLSADVLFPIIFFSIIISFIGGGADFKFFIQNGLSRLDIFLVNLSTISLTSFITSILVFSLSKISFSSLDLSTMITSKGFYYNDNPLLNILLLFMVIFFFSSFGLLVGTFNDMFTGLKKIIIILLAMALPIIIATLIQLGGDSAKIHFANFLKYILGYSNNQSTLSSVPFMLTLFFFSALCFSILFVLNHYHEVRHKSA
;
A
#
# COMPACT_ATOMS: atom_id res chain seq x y z
N MET A 1 6.64 27.61 -5.77
CA MET A 1 5.49 27.08 -5.01
C MET A 1 5.94 26.93 -3.56
N LYS A 2 5.10 27.28 -2.58
CA LYS A 2 5.45 27.06 -1.16
C LYS A 2 5.11 25.63 -0.74
N TYR A 3 5.87 25.07 0.21
CA TYR A 3 5.67 23.73 0.75
C TYR A 3 4.21 23.43 1.13
N LYS A 4 3.58 24.34 1.90
CA LYS A 4 2.19 24.22 2.33
C LYS A 4 1.23 23.99 1.15
N THR A 5 1.37 24.78 0.10
CA THR A 5 0.52 24.68 -1.11
C THR A 5 0.74 23.36 -1.84
N ALA A 6 1.97 22.84 -1.85
CA ALA A 6 2.28 21.56 -2.49
C ALA A 6 1.68 20.37 -1.72
N VAL A 7 1.73 20.42 -0.38
CA VAL A 7 1.05 19.46 0.49
C VAL A 7 -0.46 19.52 0.26
N GLU A 8 -1.07 20.70 0.29
CA GLU A 8 -2.51 20.87 0.09
C GLU A 8 -2.97 20.36 -1.29
N TYR A 9 -2.24 20.71 -2.36
CA TYR A 9 -2.52 20.23 -3.71
C TYR A 9 -2.54 18.69 -3.76
N LYS A 10 -1.49 18.06 -3.24
CA LYS A 10 -1.34 16.61 -3.31
C LYS A 10 -2.35 15.88 -2.41
N LEU A 11 -2.57 16.39 -1.20
CA LEU A 11 -3.58 15.86 -0.28
C LEU A 11 -4.96 15.93 -0.89
N LEU A 12 -5.36 17.08 -1.45
CA LEU A 12 -6.67 17.25 -2.07
C LEU A 12 -6.89 16.22 -3.19
N LYS A 13 -5.91 16.07 -4.08
CA LYS A 13 -5.94 15.07 -5.16
C LYS A 13 -6.08 13.65 -4.62
N GLN A 14 -5.32 13.28 -3.59
CA GLN A 14 -5.37 11.96 -2.99
C GLN A 14 -6.69 11.69 -2.26
N VAL A 15 -7.21 12.66 -1.49
CA VAL A 15 -8.49 12.54 -0.77
C VAL A 15 -9.67 12.44 -1.73
N ILE A 16 -9.69 13.23 -2.80
CA ILE A 16 -10.73 13.12 -3.84
C ILE A 16 -10.69 11.72 -4.46
N SER A 17 -9.49 11.24 -4.81
CA SER A 17 -9.34 9.91 -5.41
C SER A 17 -9.79 8.81 -4.44
N LEU A 18 -9.46 8.92 -3.16
CA LEU A 18 -9.94 8.03 -2.10
C LEU A 18 -11.47 8.06 -1.99
N GLY A 19 -12.09 9.24 -2.04
CA GLY A 19 -13.55 9.39 -2.04
C GLY A 19 -14.19 8.66 -3.22
N ILE A 20 -13.64 8.82 -4.42
CA ILE A 20 -14.10 8.10 -5.63
C ILE A 20 -13.96 6.58 -5.45
N PHE A 21 -12.84 6.11 -4.89
CA PHE A 21 -12.64 4.69 -4.60
C PHE A 21 -13.68 4.15 -3.63
N PHE A 22 -13.97 4.84 -2.52
CA PHE A 22 -14.93 4.35 -1.55
C PHE A 22 -16.35 4.34 -2.12
N VAL A 23 -16.76 5.34 -2.92
CA VAL A 23 -18.04 5.32 -3.63
C VAL A 23 -18.12 4.12 -4.57
N TRP A 24 -17.07 3.90 -5.36
CA TRP A 24 -16.99 2.73 -6.25
C TRP A 24 -17.05 1.42 -5.46
N TRP A 25 -16.29 1.28 -4.37
CA TRP A 25 -16.26 0.07 -3.55
C TRP A 25 -17.61 -0.19 -2.87
N ILE A 26 -18.32 0.83 -2.38
CA ILE A 26 -19.66 0.67 -1.81
C ILE A 26 -20.65 0.17 -2.89
N LEU A 27 -20.60 0.74 -4.09
CA LEU A 27 -21.50 0.35 -5.18
C LEU A 27 -21.25 -1.10 -5.63
N PHE A 28 -20.01 -1.47 -5.89
CA PHE A 28 -19.66 -2.77 -6.47
C PHE A 28 -19.40 -3.87 -5.43
N GLY A 29 -18.87 -3.51 -4.27
CA GLY A 29 -18.55 -4.45 -3.19
C GLY A 29 -19.72 -4.72 -2.25
N ILE A 30 -20.70 -3.81 -2.15
CA ILE A 30 -21.85 -3.94 -1.25
C ILE A 30 -23.17 -3.89 -2.03
N ALA A 31 -23.48 -2.79 -2.72
CA ALA A 31 -24.82 -2.55 -3.25
C ALA A 31 -25.24 -3.57 -4.32
N PHE A 32 -24.39 -3.82 -5.35
CA PHE A 32 -24.72 -4.79 -6.39
C PHE A 32 -24.85 -6.23 -5.89
N PRO A 33 -23.93 -6.73 -5.03
CA PRO A 33 -24.11 -8.05 -4.42
C PRO A 33 -25.40 -8.17 -3.60
N ILE A 34 -25.79 -7.13 -2.83
CA ILE A 34 -27.05 -7.11 -2.08
C ILE A 34 -28.25 -7.21 -3.03
N ILE A 35 -28.25 -6.44 -4.13
CA ILE A 35 -29.29 -6.50 -5.14
C ILE A 35 -29.38 -7.92 -5.73
N GLY A 36 -28.25 -8.53 -6.06
CA GLY A 36 -28.18 -9.90 -6.58
C GLY A 36 -28.76 -10.93 -5.61
N ILE A 37 -28.44 -10.81 -4.32
CA ILE A 37 -29.00 -11.69 -3.30
C ILE A 37 -30.52 -11.51 -3.20
N TRP A 38 -30.98 -10.27 -3.17
CA TRP A 38 -32.41 -9.94 -3.09
C TRP A 38 -33.21 -10.54 -4.24
N PHE A 39 -32.67 -10.51 -5.47
CA PHE A 39 -33.31 -11.17 -6.63
C PHE A 39 -33.21 -12.70 -6.60
N SER A 40 -32.14 -13.26 -6.04
CA SER A 40 -31.93 -14.72 -6.00
C SER A 40 -32.71 -15.44 -4.89
N GLY A 41 -33.16 -14.72 -3.85
CA GLY A 41 -33.78 -15.32 -2.66
C GLY A 41 -32.82 -16.16 -1.80
N SER A 42 -31.50 -16.04 -2.02
CA SER A 42 -30.47 -16.81 -1.31
C SER A 42 -30.20 -16.26 0.10
N GLU A 43 -30.10 -17.14 1.11
CA GLU A 43 -29.72 -16.77 2.49
C GLU A 43 -28.19 -16.77 2.72
N THR A 44 -27.40 -16.65 1.66
CA THR A 44 -25.94 -16.66 1.75
C THR A 44 -25.38 -15.36 2.29
N GLY A 45 -24.50 -15.44 3.28
CA GLY A 45 -23.75 -14.31 3.82
C GLY A 45 -22.78 -13.67 2.82
N LEU A 46 -22.77 -12.34 2.75
CA LEU A 46 -21.81 -11.57 1.95
C LEU A 46 -20.57 -11.22 2.77
N SER A 47 -19.39 -11.54 2.26
CA SER A 47 -18.13 -11.02 2.82
C SER A 47 -17.44 -10.17 1.76
N ALA A 48 -17.31 -8.87 2.03
CA ALA A 48 -16.57 -7.93 1.20
C ALA A 48 -15.43 -7.36 2.04
N ASP A 49 -14.18 -7.72 1.71
CA ASP A 49 -13.01 -7.13 2.36
C ASP A 49 -12.52 -5.91 1.56
N VAL A 50 -12.47 -4.75 2.22
CA VAL A 50 -11.98 -3.51 1.62
C VAL A 50 -10.45 -3.43 1.62
N LEU A 51 -9.77 -4.23 2.46
CA LEU A 51 -8.33 -4.12 2.71
C LEU A 51 -7.47 -4.33 1.47
N PHE A 52 -7.69 -5.43 0.74
CA PHE A 52 -6.92 -5.70 -0.47
C PHE A 52 -7.20 -4.67 -1.58
N PRO A 53 -8.47 -4.36 -1.91
CA PRO A 53 -8.79 -3.30 -2.86
C PRO A 53 -8.14 -1.95 -2.53
N ILE A 54 -8.19 -1.50 -1.27
CA ILE A 54 -7.60 -0.21 -0.88
C ILE A 54 -6.08 -0.24 -0.97
N ILE A 55 -5.42 -1.36 -0.64
CA ILE A 55 -3.96 -1.50 -0.79
C ILE A 55 -3.56 -1.33 -2.26
N PHE A 56 -4.22 -2.05 -3.18
CA PHE A 56 -3.92 -1.94 -4.61
C PHE A 56 -4.18 -0.53 -5.13
N PHE A 57 -5.28 0.08 -4.71
CA PHE A 57 -5.61 1.45 -5.07
C PHE A 57 -4.56 2.46 -4.60
N SER A 58 -4.10 2.34 -3.34
CA SER A 58 -3.06 3.19 -2.77
C SER A 58 -1.72 3.06 -3.50
N ILE A 59 -1.36 1.85 -3.95
CA ILE A 59 -0.18 1.62 -4.80
C ILE A 59 -0.33 2.39 -6.12
N ILE A 60 -1.47 2.25 -6.79
CA ILE A 60 -1.71 2.87 -8.12
C ILE A 60 -1.67 4.39 -8.05
N ILE A 61 -2.35 5.00 -7.06
CA ILE A 61 -2.32 6.46 -6.89
C ILE A 61 -0.89 6.94 -6.65
N SER A 62 -0.17 6.27 -5.73
CA SER A 62 1.18 6.66 -5.37
C SER A 62 2.15 6.49 -6.55
N PHE A 63 1.94 5.45 -7.36
CA PHE A 63 2.68 5.21 -8.61
C PHE A 63 2.47 6.33 -9.62
N ILE A 64 1.22 6.72 -9.88
CA ILE A 64 0.91 7.81 -10.83
C ILE A 64 1.48 9.14 -10.31
N GLY A 65 1.36 9.40 -9.01
CA GLY A 65 1.88 10.60 -8.37
C GLY A 65 3.40 10.73 -8.46
N GLY A 66 4.14 9.61 -8.43
CA GLY A 66 5.61 9.61 -8.43
C GLY A 66 6.27 10.31 -9.62
N GLY A 67 5.66 10.24 -10.81
CA GLY A 67 6.16 10.96 -11.99
C GLY A 67 5.46 12.29 -12.23
N ALA A 68 4.12 12.29 -12.22
CA ALA A 68 3.33 13.47 -12.59
C ALA A 68 3.51 14.63 -11.60
N ASP A 69 3.46 14.35 -10.30
CA ASP A 69 3.56 15.39 -9.28
C ASP A 69 4.99 15.92 -9.16
N PHE A 70 6.00 15.06 -9.38
CA PHE A 70 7.40 15.47 -9.37
C PHE A 70 7.70 16.55 -10.42
N LYS A 71 7.29 16.32 -11.68
CA LYS A 71 7.49 17.29 -12.77
C LYS A 71 6.75 18.60 -12.50
N PHE A 72 5.51 18.51 -12.03
CA PHE A 72 4.71 19.67 -11.68
C PHE A 72 5.38 20.51 -10.58
N PHE A 73 5.91 19.88 -9.53
CA PHE A 73 6.56 20.62 -8.43
C PHE A 73 7.89 21.27 -8.84
N ILE A 74 8.72 20.59 -9.64
CA ILE A 74 9.95 21.21 -10.15
C ILE A 74 9.64 22.40 -11.07
N GLN A 75 8.66 22.27 -11.97
CA GLN A 75 8.23 23.37 -12.86
C GLN A 75 7.72 24.58 -12.07
N ASN A 76 7.09 24.35 -10.93
CA ASN A 76 6.64 25.42 -10.05
C ASN A 76 7.73 25.90 -9.05
N GLY A 77 8.99 25.50 -9.23
CA GLY A 77 10.14 25.98 -8.45
C GLY A 77 10.21 25.47 -7.01
N LEU A 78 9.68 24.27 -6.73
CA LEU A 78 9.82 23.63 -5.41
C LEU A 78 11.18 22.94 -5.31
N SER A 79 11.85 23.00 -4.15
CA SER A 79 13.14 22.33 -3.95
C SER A 79 12.97 20.81 -3.91
N ARG A 80 14.02 20.05 -4.29
CA ARG A 80 13.99 18.58 -4.28
C ARG A 80 13.73 18.01 -2.87
N LEU A 81 14.32 18.63 -1.85
CA LEU A 81 14.11 18.25 -0.46
C LEU A 81 12.65 18.50 -0.05
N ASP A 82 12.08 19.63 -0.43
CA ASP A 82 10.67 19.92 -0.16
C ASP A 82 9.75 18.92 -0.88
N ILE A 83 10.07 18.50 -2.10
CA ILE A 83 9.30 17.45 -2.81
C ILE A 83 9.34 16.12 -2.05
N PHE A 84 10.50 15.75 -1.51
CA PHE A 84 10.63 14.55 -0.68
C PHE A 84 9.75 14.65 0.57
N LEU A 85 9.80 15.79 1.28
CA LEU A 85 9.00 16.02 2.49
C LEU A 85 7.49 16.10 2.18
N VAL A 86 7.10 16.67 1.05
CA VAL A 86 5.71 16.66 0.57
C VAL A 86 5.26 15.23 0.36
N ASN A 87 6.08 14.39 -0.28
CA ASN A 87 5.76 12.99 -0.50
C ASN A 87 5.61 12.21 0.81
N LEU A 88 6.53 12.38 1.75
CA LEU A 88 6.49 11.74 3.06
C LEU A 88 5.26 12.16 3.87
N SER A 89 5.00 13.47 3.97
CA SER A 89 3.87 14.01 4.74
C SER A 89 2.53 13.61 4.13
N THR A 90 2.37 13.69 2.81
CA THR A 90 1.13 13.34 2.12
C THR A 90 0.82 11.85 2.23
N ILE A 91 1.81 10.97 2.05
CA ILE A 91 1.63 9.53 2.22
C ILE A 91 1.31 9.18 3.67
N SER A 92 1.98 9.79 4.65
CA SER A 92 1.69 9.57 6.07
C SER A 92 0.25 9.97 6.43
N LEU A 93 -0.16 11.19 6.07
CA LEU A 93 -1.51 11.71 6.34
C LEU A 93 -2.60 10.87 5.66
N THR A 94 -2.42 10.54 4.38
CA THR A 94 -3.42 9.76 3.64
C THR A 94 -3.51 8.31 4.12
N SER A 95 -2.38 7.69 4.47
CA SER A 95 -2.38 6.35 5.08
C SER A 95 -3.09 6.34 6.43
N PHE A 96 -2.97 7.42 7.21
CA PHE A 96 -3.64 7.53 8.50
C PHE A 96 -5.15 7.76 8.37
N ILE A 97 -5.56 8.65 7.45
CA ILE A 97 -6.98 8.88 7.16
C ILE A 97 -7.63 7.58 6.65
N THR A 98 -6.97 6.88 5.73
CA THR A 98 -7.48 5.61 5.18
C THR A 98 -7.54 4.51 6.22
N SER A 99 -6.56 4.40 7.13
CA SER A 99 -6.62 3.42 8.21
C SER A 99 -7.82 3.65 9.14
N ILE A 100 -8.13 4.91 9.47
CA ILE A 100 -9.32 5.25 10.26
C ILE A 100 -10.61 4.91 9.53
N LEU A 101 -10.69 5.20 8.22
CA LEU A 101 -11.86 4.89 7.41
C LEU A 101 -12.09 3.37 7.28
N VAL A 102 -11.04 2.61 6.98
CA VAL A 102 -11.09 1.15 6.86
C VAL A 102 -11.45 0.51 8.21
N PHE A 103 -10.87 1.00 9.30
CA PHE A 103 -11.25 0.55 10.65
C PHE A 103 -12.72 0.88 10.96
N SER A 104 -13.19 2.09 10.64
CA SER A 104 -14.58 2.46 10.86
C SER A 104 -15.54 1.56 10.05
N LEU A 105 -15.23 1.31 8.78
CA LEU A 105 -15.99 0.40 7.91
C LEU A 105 -16.02 -1.03 8.47
N SER A 106 -14.92 -1.50 9.05
CA SER A 106 -14.85 -2.82 9.69
C SER A 106 -15.79 -3.00 10.88
N LYS A 107 -16.24 -1.89 11.50
CA LYS A 107 -17.16 -1.89 12.64
C LYS A 107 -18.63 -1.76 12.24
N ILE A 108 -18.92 -1.45 10.98
CA ILE A 108 -20.29 -1.37 10.48
C ILE A 108 -20.83 -2.79 10.36
N SER A 109 -21.63 -3.19 11.35
CA SER A 109 -22.41 -4.44 11.36
C SER A 109 -23.76 -4.18 10.71
N PHE A 110 -24.10 -4.91 9.64
CA PHE A 110 -25.43 -4.89 9.03
C PHE A 110 -26.39 -5.89 9.69
N SER A 111 -26.34 -6.02 11.03
CA SER A 111 -27.16 -6.98 11.80
C SER A 111 -28.68 -6.76 11.69
N SER A 112 -29.15 -5.66 11.09
CA SER A 112 -30.57 -5.39 10.86
C SER A 112 -31.08 -5.87 9.50
N LEU A 113 -30.20 -6.37 8.63
CA LEU A 113 -30.54 -7.04 7.38
C LEU A 113 -30.10 -8.49 7.59
N ASP A 114 -30.99 -9.48 7.55
CA ASP A 114 -30.66 -10.92 7.64
C ASP A 114 -29.80 -11.35 6.43
N LEU A 115 -28.56 -10.91 6.43
CA LEU A 115 -27.50 -11.11 5.46
C LEU A 115 -26.26 -11.20 6.33
N SER A 116 -25.91 -12.44 6.73
CA SER A 116 -24.79 -12.78 7.60
C SER A 116 -23.47 -12.27 7.01
N THR A 117 -23.16 -11.00 7.26
CA THR A 117 -22.11 -10.26 6.58
C THR A 117 -20.91 -10.10 7.49
N MET A 118 -19.87 -10.91 7.27
CA MET A 118 -18.55 -10.62 7.79
C MET A 118 -17.80 -9.77 6.77
N ILE A 119 -18.04 -8.46 6.83
CA ILE A 119 -17.14 -7.46 6.27
C ILE A 119 -15.93 -7.48 7.20
N THR A 120 -14.92 -8.28 6.86
CA THR A 120 -13.51 -8.14 7.24
C THR A 120 -12.75 -9.45 7.05
N SER A 121 -11.50 -9.36 6.61
CA SER A 121 -10.52 -10.41 6.84
C SER A 121 -10.38 -10.64 8.35
N LYS A 122 -11.05 -11.67 8.88
CA LYS A 122 -11.10 -12.01 10.31
C LYS A 122 -9.72 -12.07 11.02
N GLY A 123 -8.61 -12.11 10.28
CA GLY A 123 -7.25 -12.12 10.83
C GLY A 123 -6.62 -10.76 11.16
N PHE A 124 -7.00 -9.65 10.50
CA PHE A 124 -6.33 -8.34 10.69
C PHE A 124 -6.99 -7.42 11.74
N TYR A 125 -8.26 -7.66 12.05
CA TYR A 125 -9.10 -6.73 12.83
C TYR A 125 -9.43 -7.22 14.26
N TYR A 126 -8.88 -8.37 14.65
CA TYR A 126 -9.25 -9.10 15.87
C TYR A 126 -8.22 -9.00 17.01
N ASN A 127 -7.49 -7.90 17.09
CA ASN A 127 -6.91 -7.51 18.37
C ASN A 127 -7.94 -6.70 19.16
N ASP A 128 -8.10 -7.00 20.46
CA ASP A 128 -9.04 -6.31 21.36
C ASP A 128 -8.74 -4.80 21.47
N ASN A 129 -7.53 -4.40 21.09
CA ASN A 129 -7.10 -3.01 21.12
C ASN A 129 -7.36 -2.29 19.77
N PRO A 130 -8.33 -1.36 19.71
CA PRO A 130 -8.69 -0.66 18.47
C PRO A 130 -7.54 0.23 17.94
N LEU A 131 -6.76 0.83 18.83
CA LEU A 131 -5.63 1.69 18.45
C LEU A 131 -4.55 0.89 17.74
N LEU A 132 -4.28 -0.33 18.22
CA LEU A 132 -3.30 -1.21 17.60
C LEU A 132 -3.75 -1.69 16.21
N ASN A 133 -5.04 -1.92 15.99
CA ASN A 133 -5.57 -2.25 14.66
C ASN A 133 -5.45 -1.06 13.69
N ILE A 134 -5.76 0.15 14.15
CA ILE A 134 -5.59 1.37 13.33
C ILE A 134 -4.12 1.57 12.96
N LEU A 135 -3.20 1.40 13.91
CA LEU A 135 -1.76 1.49 13.66
C LEU A 135 -1.27 0.41 12.69
N LEU A 136 -1.75 -0.82 12.82
CA LEU A 136 -1.42 -1.90 11.91
C LEU A 136 -1.86 -1.58 10.47
N LEU A 137 -3.12 -1.14 10.31
CA LEU A 137 -3.67 -0.73 9.02
C LEU A 137 -2.90 0.46 8.44
N PHE A 138 -2.56 1.45 9.28
CA PHE A 138 -1.71 2.57 8.90
C PHE A 138 -0.37 2.08 8.34
N MET A 139 0.33 1.21 9.07
CA MET A 139 1.63 0.68 8.66
C MET A 139 1.56 -0.10 7.34
N VAL A 140 0.52 -0.90 7.15
CA VAL A 140 0.28 -1.65 5.91
C VAL A 140 0.06 -0.69 4.73
N ILE A 141 -0.88 0.25 4.86
CA ILE A 141 -1.20 1.19 3.79
C ILE A 141 -0.03 2.12 3.50
N PHE A 142 0.69 2.57 4.54
CA PHE A 142 1.88 3.41 4.45
C PHE A 142 2.97 2.70 3.65
N PHE A 143 3.30 1.46 4.00
CA PHE A 143 4.31 0.67 3.29
C PHE A 143 3.97 0.51 1.80
N PHE A 144 2.74 0.08 1.48
CA PHE A 144 2.34 -0.14 0.08
C PHE A 144 2.27 1.17 -0.71
N SER A 145 1.86 2.27 -0.09
CA SER A 145 1.89 3.60 -0.73
C SER A 145 3.32 4.06 -1.01
N SER A 146 4.24 3.89 -0.05
CA SER A 146 5.67 4.18 -0.23
C SER A 146 6.28 3.33 -1.35
N PHE A 147 5.92 2.05 -1.41
CA PHE A 147 6.35 1.15 -2.47
C PHE A 147 5.80 1.60 -3.83
N GLY A 148 4.52 1.95 -3.92
CA GLY A 148 3.92 2.49 -5.14
C GLY A 148 4.62 3.75 -5.62
N LEU A 149 4.94 4.68 -4.71
CA LEU A 149 5.69 5.89 -5.02
C LEU A 149 7.09 5.58 -5.55
N LEU A 150 7.82 4.67 -4.89
CA LEU A 150 9.15 4.22 -5.31
C LEU A 150 9.09 3.69 -6.75
N VAL A 151 8.21 2.73 -7.02
CA VAL A 151 8.04 2.15 -8.36
C VAL A 151 7.61 3.21 -9.39
N GLY A 152 6.78 4.17 -8.99
CA GLY A 152 6.38 5.31 -9.83
C GLY A 152 7.56 6.18 -10.23
N THR A 153 8.43 6.51 -9.28
CA THR A 153 9.66 7.28 -9.55
C THR A 153 10.63 6.52 -10.44
N PHE A 154 10.85 5.22 -10.23
CA PHE A 154 11.64 4.38 -11.12
C PHE A 154 11.07 4.38 -12.55
N ASN A 155 9.76 4.22 -12.67
CA ASN A 155 9.08 4.18 -13.96
C ASN A 155 9.22 5.49 -14.75
N ASP A 156 9.26 6.64 -14.06
CA ASP A 156 9.44 7.95 -14.69
C ASP A 156 10.91 8.23 -15.05
N MET A 157 11.85 7.84 -14.19
CA MET A 157 13.29 8.05 -14.38
C MET A 157 13.89 7.24 -15.53
N PHE A 158 13.45 5.99 -15.67
CA PHE A 158 14.03 5.03 -16.62
C PHE A 158 13.12 4.82 -17.83
N THR A 159 13.65 5.08 -19.02
CA THR A 159 12.95 4.87 -20.29
C THR A 159 13.77 3.98 -21.23
N GLY A 160 13.11 3.35 -22.20
CA GLY A 160 13.74 2.51 -23.21
C GLY A 160 14.46 1.28 -22.64
N LEU A 161 15.65 0.98 -23.17
CA LEU A 161 16.45 -0.20 -22.82
C LEU A 161 16.85 -0.25 -21.34
N LYS A 162 17.16 0.90 -20.72
CA LYS A 162 17.53 0.96 -19.29
C LYS A 162 16.42 0.42 -18.40
N LYS A 163 15.16 0.74 -18.72
CA LYS A 163 13.99 0.25 -18.00
C LYS A 163 13.85 -1.26 -18.12
N ILE A 164 14.04 -1.79 -19.33
CA ILE A 164 13.96 -3.24 -19.60
C ILE A 164 15.03 -3.98 -18.80
N ILE A 165 16.27 -3.48 -18.79
CA ILE A 165 17.38 -4.07 -18.02
C ILE A 165 17.07 -4.08 -16.52
N ILE A 166 16.57 -2.98 -15.97
CA ILE A 166 16.23 -2.88 -14.54
C ILE A 166 15.10 -3.85 -14.18
N ILE A 167 14.06 -3.95 -15.02
CA ILE A 167 12.97 -4.90 -14.82
C ILE A 167 13.50 -6.34 -14.88
N LEU A 168 14.34 -6.68 -15.85
CA LEU A 168 14.95 -8.01 -15.96
C LEU A 168 15.80 -8.35 -14.73
N LEU A 169 16.62 -7.42 -14.25
CA LEU A 169 17.40 -7.59 -13.02
C LEU A 169 16.51 -7.78 -11.79
N ALA A 170 15.45 -6.98 -11.66
CA ALA A 170 14.48 -7.12 -10.59
C ALA A 170 13.75 -8.46 -10.63
N MET A 171 13.41 -8.97 -11.82
CA MET A 171 12.80 -10.29 -12.01
C MET A 171 13.79 -11.44 -11.79
N ALA A 172 15.08 -11.22 -12.02
CA ALA A 172 16.13 -12.21 -11.79
C ALA A 172 16.35 -12.46 -10.30
N LEU A 173 16.18 -11.46 -9.43
CA LEU A 173 16.37 -11.59 -7.98
C LEU A 173 15.53 -12.72 -7.36
N PRO A 174 14.19 -12.79 -7.55
CA PRO A 174 13.38 -13.90 -7.07
C PRO A 174 13.84 -15.27 -7.57
N ILE A 175 14.27 -15.34 -8.84
CA ILE A 175 14.74 -16.59 -9.46
C ILE A 175 16.04 -17.03 -8.79
N ILE A 176 17.01 -16.13 -8.62
CA ILE A 176 18.29 -16.42 -7.96
C ILE A 176 18.07 -16.85 -6.51
N ILE A 177 17.17 -16.18 -5.78
CA ILE A 177 16.83 -16.55 -4.41
C ILE A 177 16.19 -17.95 -4.39
N ALA A 178 15.24 -18.22 -5.29
CA ALA A 178 14.59 -19.52 -5.37
C ALA A 178 15.56 -20.66 -5.70
N THR A 179 16.50 -20.44 -6.63
CA THR A 179 17.51 -21.45 -6.98
C THR A 179 18.51 -21.66 -5.83
N LEU A 180 18.94 -20.60 -5.14
CA LEU A 180 19.79 -20.73 -3.94
C LEU A 180 19.10 -21.54 -2.83
N ILE A 181 17.81 -21.32 -2.62
CA ILE A 181 17.01 -22.09 -1.64
C ILE A 181 16.86 -23.55 -2.08
N GLN A 182 16.66 -23.81 -3.37
CA GLN A 182 16.58 -25.18 -3.90
C GLN A 182 17.92 -25.92 -3.76
N LEU A 183 19.04 -25.26 -4.04
CA LEU A 183 20.38 -25.84 -3.95
C LEU A 183 20.84 -26.07 -2.50
N GLY A 184 20.37 -25.27 -1.55
CA GLY A 184 20.74 -25.37 -0.13
C GLY A 184 20.11 -26.56 0.63
N GLY A 185 19.25 -27.36 -0.01
CA GLY A 185 18.60 -28.52 0.61
C GLY A 185 17.52 -28.14 1.63
N ASP A 186 17.00 -29.13 2.36
CA ASP A 186 15.86 -28.94 3.26
C ASP A 186 16.18 -28.10 4.50
N SER A 187 17.44 -28.12 4.96
CA SER A 187 17.91 -27.24 6.04
C SER A 187 17.85 -25.76 5.64
N ALA A 188 18.32 -25.41 4.44
CA ALA A 188 18.26 -24.03 3.95
C ALA A 188 16.81 -23.56 3.75
N LYS A 189 15.91 -24.42 3.26
CA LYS A 189 14.48 -24.11 3.16
C LYS A 189 13.86 -23.81 4.51
N ILE A 190 14.15 -24.62 5.53
CA ILE A 190 13.62 -24.43 6.89
C ILE A 190 14.19 -23.15 7.50
N HIS A 191 15.48 -22.89 7.36
CA HIS A 191 16.10 -21.64 7.83
C HIS A 191 15.52 -20.40 7.14
N PHE A 192 15.32 -20.45 5.82
CA PHE A 192 14.73 -19.35 5.07
C PHE A 192 13.26 -19.14 5.44
N ALA A 193 12.48 -20.21 5.62
CA ALA A 193 11.11 -20.13 6.09
C ALA A 193 11.03 -19.57 7.51
N ASN A 194 11.92 -19.97 8.42
CA ASN A 194 11.99 -19.43 9.78
C ASN A 194 12.45 -17.97 9.79
N PHE A 195 13.36 -17.58 8.89
CA PHE A 195 13.76 -16.19 8.69
C PHE A 195 12.59 -15.32 8.19
N LEU A 196 11.83 -15.79 7.19
CA LEU A 196 10.63 -15.11 6.72
C LEU A 196 9.56 -15.01 7.83
N LYS A 197 9.35 -16.09 8.59
CA LYS A 197 8.46 -16.10 9.75
C LYS A 197 8.88 -15.06 10.79
N TYR A 198 10.17 -14.98 11.10
CA TYR A 198 10.70 -14.02 12.05
C TYR A 198 10.50 -12.57 11.57
N ILE A 199 10.79 -12.27 10.29
CA ILE A 199 10.54 -10.96 9.68
C ILE A 199 9.05 -10.62 9.66
N LEU A 200 8.18 -11.59 9.41
CA LEU A 200 6.75 -11.37 9.40
C LEU A 200 6.14 -11.34 10.80
N GLY A 201 6.91 -11.61 11.86
CA GLY A 201 6.42 -11.59 13.24
C GLY A 201 5.68 -12.85 13.68
N TYR A 202 5.92 -14.00 13.04
CA TYR A 202 5.48 -15.30 13.53
C TYR A 202 6.43 -15.80 14.62
N SER A 203 5.90 -16.08 15.81
CA SER A 203 6.64 -16.77 16.87
C SER A 203 6.75 -18.27 16.54
N ASN A 204 7.89 -18.90 16.86
CA ASN A 204 8.10 -20.34 16.63
C ASN A 204 7.06 -21.24 17.30
N ASN A 205 6.35 -20.75 18.33
CA ASN A 205 5.37 -21.51 19.11
C ASN A 205 3.91 -21.07 18.90
N GLN A 206 3.65 -20.01 18.13
CA GLN A 206 2.28 -19.51 17.89
C GLN A 206 2.02 -19.42 16.38
N SER A 207 0.94 -20.08 15.94
CA SER A 207 0.42 -19.99 14.56
C SER A 207 -0.23 -18.64 14.25
N THR A 208 -0.27 -17.72 15.22
CA THR A 208 -0.86 -16.39 15.11
C THR A 208 0.22 -15.34 14.84
N LEU A 209 -0.06 -14.46 13.88
CA LEU A 209 0.78 -13.31 13.53
C LEU A 209 0.81 -12.33 14.72
N SER A 210 1.98 -12.06 15.29
CA SER A 210 2.09 -10.99 16.27
C SER A 210 2.12 -9.63 15.56
N SER A 211 1.17 -8.78 15.90
CA SER A 211 0.95 -7.49 15.21
C SER A 211 2.13 -6.53 15.37
N VAL A 212 2.79 -6.52 16.53
CA VAL A 212 3.87 -5.56 16.84
C VAL A 212 5.15 -5.80 16.03
N PRO A 213 5.74 -7.01 15.99
CA PRO A 213 6.90 -7.29 15.14
C PRO A 213 6.62 -7.06 13.66
N PHE A 214 5.42 -7.39 13.18
CA PHE A 214 5.03 -7.12 11.79
C PHE A 214 4.97 -5.62 11.48
N MET A 215 4.44 -4.79 12.39
CA MET A 215 4.49 -3.33 12.24
C MET A 215 5.93 -2.81 12.17
N LEU A 216 6.84 -3.35 12.99
CA LEU A 216 8.25 -2.95 12.97
C LEU A 216 8.93 -3.30 11.66
N THR A 217 8.63 -4.46 11.07
CA THR A 217 9.22 -4.84 9.79
C THR A 217 8.66 -4.02 8.63
N LEU A 218 7.36 -3.76 8.61
CA LEU A 218 6.77 -2.79 7.67
C LEU A 218 7.39 -1.40 7.81
N PHE A 219 7.65 -0.94 9.03
CA PHE A 219 8.31 0.34 9.28
C PHE A 219 9.72 0.36 8.69
N PHE A 220 10.52 -0.67 8.96
CA PHE A 220 11.86 -0.79 8.41
C PHE A 220 11.86 -0.78 6.87
N PHE A 221 10.99 -1.55 6.23
CA PHE A 221 10.90 -1.55 4.76
C PHE A 221 10.40 -0.22 4.21
N SER A 222 9.46 0.45 4.89
CA SER A 222 9.00 1.79 4.49
C SER A 222 10.13 2.82 4.57
N ALA A 223 10.97 2.75 5.63
CA ALA A 223 12.14 3.61 5.79
C ALA A 223 13.15 3.36 4.66
N LEU A 224 13.41 2.09 4.31
CA LEU A 224 14.27 1.72 3.18
C LEU A 224 13.72 2.30 1.86
N CYS A 225 12.42 2.17 1.58
CA CYS A 225 11.78 2.79 0.42
C CYS A 225 12.01 4.30 0.38
N PHE A 226 11.84 5.00 1.51
CA PHE A 226 12.08 6.44 1.58
C PHE A 226 13.56 6.82 1.46
N SER A 227 14.49 6.02 1.99
CA SER A 227 15.93 6.24 1.78
C SER A 227 16.30 6.15 0.29
N ILE A 228 15.77 5.16 -0.42
CA ILE A 228 15.99 5.05 -1.88
C ILE A 228 15.33 6.23 -2.59
N LEU A 229 14.08 6.57 -2.24
CA LEU A 229 13.40 7.74 -2.81
C LEU A 229 14.17 9.04 -2.60
N PHE A 230 14.78 9.24 -1.44
CA PHE A 230 15.61 10.41 -1.16
C PHE A 230 16.79 10.51 -2.13
N VAL A 231 17.50 9.39 -2.35
CA VAL A 231 18.61 9.31 -3.31
C VAL A 231 18.10 9.55 -4.74
N LEU A 232 17.04 8.85 -5.16
CA LEU A 232 16.46 8.99 -6.50
C LEU A 232 16.01 10.42 -6.78
N ASN A 233 15.36 11.06 -5.81
CA ASN A 233 14.87 12.42 -5.93
C ASN A 233 16.01 13.45 -6.11
N HIS A 234 17.20 13.17 -5.59
CA HIS A 234 18.39 13.97 -5.85
C HIS A 234 18.87 13.85 -7.31
N TYR A 235 18.87 12.63 -7.86
CA TYR A 235 19.35 12.33 -9.21
C TYR A 235 18.28 12.38 -10.31
N HIS A 236 17.02 12.69 -9.97
CA HIS A 236 15.93 12.70 -10.94
C HIS A 236 16.09 13.87 -11.93
N GLU A 237 16.41 13.56 -13.19
CA GLU A 237 16.45 14.54 -14.27
C GLU A 237 15.04 14.85 -14.78
N VAL A 238 14.67 16.13 -14.86
CA VAL A 238 13.42 16.55 -15.50
C VAL A 238 13.62 16.52 -17.01
N ARG A 239 13.13 15.46 -17.64
CA ARG A 239 13.15 15.36 -19.11
C ARG A 239 11.97 16.10 -19.70
N HIS A 240 12.25 17.06 -20.58
CA HIS A 240 11.24 17.59 -21.49
C HIS A 240 10.90 16.50 -22.52
N LYS A 241 9.61 16.25 -22.75
CA LYS A 241 9.20 15.57 -23.97
C LYS A 241 9.57 16.51 -25.11
N SER A 242 10.66 16.23 -25.82
CA SER A 242 10.81 16.75 -27.18
C SER A 242 9.64 16.19 -27.99
N ALA A 243 8.92 17.09 -28.64
CA ALA A 243 7.79 16.79 -29.52
C ALA A 243 8.15 15.73 -30.58
#